data_AF-A0A367B5X9-F1
#
_entry.id   AF-A0A367B5X9-F1
#
_cell.length_a   1.000
_cell.length_b   1.000
_cell.length_c   1.000
_cell.angle_alpha   90.00
_cell.angle_beta   90.00
_cell.angle_gamma   90.00
#
_symmetry.space_group_name_H-M   'P 1'
#
loop_
_entity.id
_entity.type
_entity.pdbx_description
1 polymer ?
#
loop_
_entity_poly.entity_id
_entity_poly.type
_entity_poly.pdbx_seq_one_letter_code
_entity_poly.pdbx_strand_id
1 'polypeptide(L)'
;MTALPAAASGLPYDRAARRRAAIELGVLQGIYLLFLVPWFMVVIGGAMAAGSSGSLLAVLLFYVWAAYPVVALVTTGVAWMLYANRRPGPARWVNRVPLLWVVVGTALVVWAFLAS
;
A
#
# COMPACT_ATOMS: atom_id res chain seq x y z
N MET A 1 41.13 -9.55 40.47
CA MET A 1 40.49 -9.66 39.14
C MET A 1 38.98 -9.68 39.35
N THR A 2 38.36 -8.50 39.28
CA THR A 2 36.91 -8.30 39.46
C THR A 2 36.23 -8.56 38.13
N ALA A 3 35.43 -9.62 38.03
CA ALA A 3 34.61 -9.89 36.87
C ALA A 3 33.52 -8.82 36.76
N LEU A 4 33.56 -8.01 35.70
CA LEU A 4 32.47 -7.09 35.37
C LEU A 4 31.22 -7.91 35.03
N PRO A 5 30.04 -7.61 35.60
CA PRO A 5 28.81 -8.29 35.24
C PRO A 5 28.52 -8.04 33.77
N ALA A 6 28.31 -9.11 33.01
CA ALA A 6 27.87 -9.04 31.63
C ALA A 6 26.55 -8.25 31.57
N ALA A 7 26.60 -7.02 31.07
CA ALA A 7 25.42 -6.22 30.83
C ALA A 7 24.49 -7.03 29.91
N ALA A 8 23.33 -7.41 30.43
CA ALA A 8 22.29 -8.08 29.67
C ALA A 8 21.80 -7.15 28.56
N SER A 9 22.47 -7.21 27.41
CA SER A 9 22.14 -6.47 26.18
C SER A 9 20.95 -7.13 25.51
N GLY A 10 19.77 -6.97 26.09
CA GLY A 10 18.55 -7.55 25.53
C GLY A 10 17.32 -7.02 26.22
N LEU A 11 16.97 -5.75 25.99
CA LEU A 11 15.59 -5.33 26.22
C LEU A 11 14.67 -6.32 25.50
N PRO A 12 13.65 -6.88 26.17
CA PRO A 12 12.77 -7.86 25.58
C PRO A 12 12.18 -7.28 24.30
N TYR A 13 12.54 -7.88 23.16
CA TYR A 13 11.93 -7.54 21.89
C TYR A 13 10.42 -7.76 22.05
N ASP A 14 9.66 -6.67 22.05
CA ASP A 14 8.22 -6.68 22.33
C ASP A 14 7.50 -7.47 21.23
N ARG A 15 7.30 -8.77 21.49
CA ARG A 15 6.62 -9.71 20.60
C ARG A 15 5.21 -9.24 20.28
N ALA A 16 4.55 -8.56 21.23
CA ALA A 16 3.20 -8.03 21.02
C ALA A 16 3.23 -6.84 20.04
N ALA A 17 4.16 -5.89 20.20
CA ALA A 17 4.33 -4.79 19.24
C ALA A 17 4.66 -5.29 17.82
N ARG A 18 5.51 -6.32 17.71
CA ARG A 18 5.82 -6.97 16.44
C ARG A 18 4.56 -7.59 15.82
N ARG A 19 3.80 -8.38 16.58
CA ARG A 19 2.57 -9.03 16.11
C ARG A 19 1.55 -8.00 15.61
N ARG A 20 1.36 -6.89 16.34
CA ARG A 20 0.48 -5.79 15.92
C ARG A 20 0.91 -5.20 14.57
N ALA A 21 2.22 -4.98 14.37
CA ALA A 21 2.73 -4.48 13.09
C ALA A 21 2.50 -5.45 11.93
N ALA A 22 2.70 -6.76 12.12
CA ALA A 22 2.39 -7.75 11.08
C ALA A 22 0.90 -7.77 10.72
N ILE A 23 0.02 -7.68 11.72
CA ILE A 23 -1.43 -7.61 11.50
C ILE A 23 -1.79 -6.33 10.71
N GLU A 24 -1.23 -5.17 11.09
CA GLU A 24 -1.44 -3.91 10.36
C GLU A 24 -1.04 -4.02 8.89
N LEU A 25 0.13 -4.59 8.60
CA LEU A 25 0.60 -4.81 7.22
C LEU A 25 -0.34 -5.73 6.44
N GLY A 26 -0.70 -6.88 7.04
CA GLY A 26 -1.58 -7.86 6.40
C GLY A 26 -2.99 -7.35 6.14
N VAL A 27 -3.58 -6.59 7.08
CA VAL A 27 -4.91 -5.99 6.91
C VAL A 27 -4.91 -4.99 5.76
N LEU A 28 -3.90 -4.12 5.69
CA LEU A 28 -3.76 -3.17 4.58
C LEU A 28 -3.60 -3.88 3.23
N GLN A 29 -2.83 -4.95 3.17
CA GLN A 29 -2.70 -5.77 1.95
C GLN A 29 -4.02 -6.41 1.54
N GLY A 30 -4.80 -6.90 2.51
CA GLY A 30 -6.16 -7.38 2.27
C GLY A 30 -7.05 -6.30 1.66
N ILE A 31 -7.02 -5.08 2.20
CA ILE A 31 -7.76 -3.94 1.64
C ILE A 31 -7.31 -3.64 0.21
N TYR A 32 -6.00 -3.72 -0.08
CA TYR A 32 -5.48 -3.47 -1.43
C TYR A 32 -5.97 -4.52 -2.44
N LEU A 33 -6.00 -5.79 -2.03
CA LEU A 33 -6.56 -6.85 -2.86
C LEU A 33 -8.06 -6.66 -3.11
N LEU A 34 -8.83 -6.25 -2.10
CA LEU A 34 -10.25 -5.95 -2.27
C LEU A 34 -10.46 -4.75 -3.21
N PHE A 35 -9.59 -3.74 -3.14
CA PHE A 35 -9.66 -2.56 -3.99
C PHE A 35 -9.34 -2.85 -5.46
N LEU A 36 -8.72 -3.99 -5.80
CA LEU A 36 -8.53 -4.40 -7.20
C LEU A 36 -9.87 -4.53 -7.95
N VAL A 37 -10.95 -4.91 -7.25
CA VAL A 37 -12.27 -5.07 -7.87
C VAL A 37 -12.81 -3.74 -8.42
N PRO A 38 -13.02 -2.68 -7.61
CA PRO A 38 -13.44 -1.38 -8.15
C PRO A 38 -12.38 -0.76 -9.05
N TRP A 39 -11.09 -0.95 -8.78
CA TRP A 39 -10.01 -0.46 -9.64
C TRP A 39 -10.11 -1.00 -11.07
N PHE A 40 -10.38 -2.30 -11.23
CA PHE A 40 -10.48 -2.95 -12.54
C PHE A 40 -11.61 -2.35 -13.39
N MET A 41 -12.75 -2.06 -12.77
CA MET A 41 -13.89 -1.41 -13.42
C MET A 41 -13.51 -0.01 -13.94
N VAL A 42 -12.80 0.77 -13.11
CA VAL A 42 -12.33 2.12 -13.49
C VAL A 42 -11.28 2.06 -14.61
N VAL A 43 -10.37 1.08 -14.59
CA VAL A 43 -9.36 0.91 -15.64
C VAL A 43 -9.98 0.59 -16.98
N ILE A 44 -10.95 -0.34 -17.04
CA ILE A 44 -11.61 -0.68 -18.31
C ILE A 44 -12.32 0.55 -18.90
N GLY A 45 -13.13 1.24 -18.09
CA GLY A 45 -13.82 2.45 -18.54
C GLY A 45 -12.83 3.57 -18.92
N GLY A 46 -11.78 3.75 -18.13
CA GLY A 46 -10.74 4.74 -18.35
C GLY A 46 -9.93 4.49 -19.63
N ALA A 47 -9.63 3.24 -19.97
CA ALA A 47 -8.91 2.90 -21.19
C ALA A 47 -9.71 3.28 -22.44
N MET A 48 -11.02 2.98 -22.44
CA MET A 48 -11.91 3.34 -23.54
C MET A 48 -12.01 4.87 -23.70
N ALA A 49 -12.19 5.59 -22.59
CA ALA A 49 -12.31 7.04 -22.60
C ALA A 49 -10.99 7.75 -22.99
N ALA A 50 -9.85 7.28 -22.49
CA ALA A 50 -8.54 7.85 -22.81
C ALA A 50 -8.24 7.73 -24.32
N GLY A 51 -8.52 6.56 -24.91
CA GLY A 51 -8.30 6.30 -26.34
C GLY A 51 -9.14 7.19 -27.25
N SER A 52 -10.38 7.50 -26.87
CA SER A 52 -11.26 8.38 -27.67
C SER A 52 -11.03 9.87 -27.45
N SER A 53 -10.37 10.27 -26.36
CA SER A 53 -10.25 11.69 -25.96
C SER A 53 -9.25 12.49 -26.80
N GLY A 54 -8.27 11.84 -27.44
CA GLY A 54 -7.13 12.51 -28.08
C GLY A 54 -6.25 13.34 -27.12
N SER A 55 -6.49 13.25 -25.80
CA SER A 55 -5.84 14.08 -24.79
C SER A 55 -4.66 13.35 -24.15
N LEU A 56 -3.45 13.90 -24.30
CA LEU A 56 -2.25 13.40 -23.64
C LEU A 56 -2.44 13.32 -22.12
N LEU A 57 -3.12 14.31 -21.52
CA LEU A 57 -3.38 14.33 -20.08
C LEU A 57 -4.23 13.13 -19.65
N ALA A 58 -5.27 12.78 -20.42
CA ALA A 58 -6.12 11.63 -20.11
C ALA A 58 -5.33 10.31 -20.16
N VAL A 59 -4.43 10.17 -21.14
CA VAL A 59 -3.54 9.01 -21.26
C VAL A 59 -2.58 8.92 -20.07
N LEU A 60 -1.98 10.03 -19.65
CA LEU A 60 -1.09 10.05 -18.49
C LEU A 60 -1.82 9.68 -17.19
N LEU A 61 -3.01 10.24 -16.97
CA LEU A 61 -3.86 9.91 -15.82
C LEU A 61 -4.26 8.43 -15.82
N PHE A 62 -4.57 7.87 -16.98
CA PHE A 62 -4.83 6.44 -17.12
C PHE A 62 -3.63 5.60 -16.68
N TYR A 63 -2.42 5.91 -17.13
CA TYR A 63 -1.22 5.15 -16.72
C TYR A 63 -0.92 5.27 -15.23
N VAL A 64 -1.09 6.45 -14.63
CA VAL A 64 -0.94 6.63 -13.17
C VAL A 64 -1.95 5.79 -12.42
N TRP A 65 -3.19 5.71 -12.91
CA TRP A 65 -4.23 4.86 -12.33
C TRP A 65 -3.92 3.36 -12.50
N ALA A 66 -3.47 2.96 -13.70
CA ALA A 66 -3.14 1.60 -14.05
C ALA A 66 -1.92 1.06 -13.29
N ALA A 67 -1.03 1.94 -12.80
CA ALA A 67 0.16 1.56 -12.03
C ALA A 67 -0.16 0.93 -10.66
N TYR A 68 -1.40 1.06 -10.16
CA TYR A 68 -1.79 0.63 -8.82
C TYR A 68 -1.36 -0.80 -8.44
N PRO A 69 -1.61 -1.86 -9.22
CA PRO A 69 -1.27 -3.22 -8.80
C PRO A 69 0.24 -3.41 -8.67
N VAL A 70 1.02 -2.78 -9.56
CA VAL A 70 2.48 -2.81 -9.53
C VAL A 70 2.99 -2.12 -8.26
N VAL A 71 2.47 -0.93 -7.95
CA VAL A 71 2.83 -0.18 -6.74
C VAL A 71 2.44 -0.96 -5.49
N ALA A 72 1.23 -1.52 -5.44
CA ALA A 72 0.76 -2.33 -4.31
C ALA A 72 1.64 -3.57 -4.08
N LEU A 73 2.02 -4.28 -5.15
CA LEU A 73 2.87 -5.46 -5.06
C LEU A 73 4.30 -5.12 -4.61
N VAL A 74 4.93 -4.11 -5.23
CA VAL A 74 6.29 -3.68 -4.88
C VAL A 74 6.36 -3.19 -3.44
N THR A 75 5.44 -2.32 -3.04
CA THR A 75 5.43 -1.76 -1.67
C THR A 75 5.13 -2.82 -0.62
N THR A 76 4.28 -3.81 -0.94
CA THR A 76 4.05 -5.00 -0.10
C THR A 76 5.35 -5.78 0.12
N GLY A 77 6.08 -6.09 -0.96
CA GLY A 77 7.35 -6.81 -0.88
C GLY A 77 8.40 -6.04 -0.07
N VAL A 78 8.57 -4.75 -0.33
CA VAL A 78 9.51 -3.89 0.40
C VAL A 78 9.12 -3.76 1.88
N ALA A 79 7.83 -3.62 2.19
CA ALA A 79 7.36 -3.54 3.57
C ALA A 79 7.69 -4.80 4.36
N TRP A 80 7.46 -5.99 3.79
CA TRP A 80 7.82 -7.26 4.43
C TRP A 80 9.33 -7.44 4.57
N MET A 81 10.13 -7.02 3.58
CA MET A 81 11.59 -7.00 3.68
C MET A 81 12.08 -6.10 4.82
N LEU A 82 11.55 -4.87 4.93
CA LEU A 82 11.89 -3.94 6.02
C LEU A 82 11.46 -4.48 7.38
N TYR A 83 10.29 -5.10 7.44
CA TYR A 83 9.78 -5.73 8.65
C TYR A 83 10.65 -6.93 9.09
N ALA A 84 11.11 -7.77 8.15
CA ALA A 84 12.05 -8.85 8.40
C ALA A 84 13.39 -8.32 8.96
N ASN A 85 13.87 -7.19 8.45
CA ASN A 85 15.07 -6.49 8.90
C ASN A 85 14.88 -5.69 10.21
N ARG A 86 13.82 -5.96 10.98
CA ARG A 86 13.51 -5.30 12.26
C ARG A 86 13.34 -3.77 12.14
N ARG A 87 12.89 -3.27 10.99
CA ARG A 87 12.57 -1.85 10.75
C ARG A 87 11.04 -1.65 10.59
N PRO A 88 10.23 -1.83 11.65
CA PRO A 88 8.77 -1.79 11.55
C PRO A 88 8.20 -0.40 11.23
N GLY A 89 8.86 0.69 11.65
CA GLY A 89 8.43 2.06 11.33
C GLY A 89 8.45 2.33 9.81
N PRO A 90 9.60 2.17 9.14
CA PRO A 90 9.70 2.27 7.69
C PRO A 90 8.77 1.30 6.94
N ALA A 91 8.64 0.06 7.43
CA ALA A 91 7.74 -0.93 6.82
C ALA A 91 6.29 -0.42 6.75
N ARG A 92 5.78 0.19 7.83
CA ARG A 92 4.42 0.76 7.85
C ARG A 92 4.26 1.92 6.87
N TRP A 93 5.25 2.80 6.78
CA TRP A 93 5.20 3.94 5.85
C TRP A 93 5.15 3.50 4.39
N VAL A 94 6.04 2.57 4.00
CA VAL A 94 6.04 2.03 2.63
C VAL A 94 4.71 1.32 2.33
N ASN A 95 4.20 0.54 3.29
CA ASN A 95 2.94 -0.16 3.11
C ASN A 95 1.72 0.76 3.00
N ARG A 96 1.81 2.05 3.36
CA ARG A 96 0.72 3.02 3.24
C ARG A 96 0.68 3.73 1.89
N VAL A 97 1.71 3.62 1.06
CA VAL A 97 1.74 4.27 -0.27
C VAL A 97 0.53 3.90 -1.15
N PRO A 98 0.10 2.63 -1.22
CA PRO A 98 -1.08 2.27 -2.03
C PRO A 98 -2.40 2.85 -1.50
N LEU A 99 -2.47 3.32 -0.24
CA LEU A 99 -3.68 3.98 0.27
C LEU A 99 -4.01 5.24 -0.50
N LEU A 100 -3.03 5.91 -1.11
CA LEU A 100 -3.28 7.09 -1.93
C LEU A 100 -4.22 6.75 -3.11
N TRP A 101 -3.99 5.61 -3.78
CA TRP A 101 -4.88 5.12 -4.82
C TRP A 101 -6.24 4.71 -4.26
N VAL A 102 -6.27 4.02 -3.11
CA VAL A 102 -7.52 3.60 -2.49
C VAL A 102 -8.41 4.80 -2.17
N VAL A 103 -7.84 5.83 -1.54
CA VAL A 103 -8.56 7.07 -1.17
C VAL A 103 -9.06 7.79 -2.42
N VAL A 104 -8.17 8.04 -3.39
CA VAL A 104 -8.54 8.74 -4.63
C VAL A 104 -9.60 7.97 -5.41
N GLY A 105 -9.43 6.66 -5.59
CA GLY A 105 -10.43 5.89 -6.34
C GLY A 105 -11.73 5.69 -5.61
N THR A 106 -11.71 5.57 -4.28
CA THR A 106 -12.97 5.57 -3.51
C THR A 106 -13.71 6.89 -3.74
N ALA A 107 -13.01 8.02 -3.70
CA ALA A 107 -13.61 9.32 -3.99
C ALA A 107 -14.15 9.40 -5.43
N LEU A 108 -13.41 8.90 -6.43
CA LEU A 108 -13.85 8.85 -7.83
C LEU A 108 -15.09 7.97 -8.02
N VAL A 109 -15.12 6.79 -7.40
CA VAL A 109 -16.26 5.87 -7.47
C VAL A 109 -17.48 6.50 -6.81
N VAL A 110 -17.34 7.06 -5.61
CA VAL A 110 -18.43 7.76 -4.92
C VAL A 110 -18.96 8.92 -5.76
N TRP A 111 -18.06 9.74 -6.31
CA TRP A 111 -18.46 10.85 -7.17
C TRP A 111 -19.23 10.38 -8.41
N ALA A 112 -18.76 9.32 -9.08
CA ALA A 112 -19.44 8.77 -10.25
C ALA A 112 -20.87 8.30 -9.95
N PHE A 113 -21.08 7.65 -8.80
CA PHE A 113 -22.43 7.24 -8.35
C PHE A 113 -23.34 8.42 -7.98
N LEU A 114 -22.77 9.53 -7.50
CA LEU A 114 -23.55 10.74 -7.16
C LEU A 114 -23.87 11.60 -8.39
N ALA A 115 -23.09 11.47 -9.45
CA ALA A 115 -23.26 12.21 -10.71
C ALA A 115 -24.17 11.49 -11.73
N SER A 116 -24.47 10.22 -11.50
CA SER A 116 -25.39 9.38 -12.30
C SER A 116 -26.82 9.44 -11.81
#